data_AF-A0A060BWK2-F1
#
_entry.id   AF-A0A060BWK2-F1
#
_cell.length_a   1.000
_cell.length_b   1.000
_cell.length_c   1.000
_cell.angle_alpha   90.00
_cell.angle_beta   90.00
_cell.angle_gamma   90.00
#
_symmetry.space_group_name_H-M   'P 1'
#
loop_
_entity.id
_entity.type
_entity.pdbx_description
1 polymer ?
#
loop_
_entity_poly.entity_id
_entity_poly.type
_entity_poly.pdbx_seq_one_letter_code
_entity_poly.pdbx_strand_id
1 'polypeptide(L)' 'MTVTTDHLLPLLAELTLEQKAALVQGADFWTTTPLPEIGLRAMTLSDGPAGVRGPRWDEREPSLNLPS' A
#
# COMPACT_ATOMS: atom_id res chain seq x y z
N MET A 1 7.95 2.12 19.59
CA MET A 1 7.08 3.32 19.60
C MET A 1 5.74 2.91 19.04
N THR A 2 4.72 2.75 19.87
CA THR A 2 3.34 2.60 19.38
C THR A 2 2.87 3.98 18.98
N VAL A 3 2.73 4.22 17.68
CA VAL A 3 2.10 5.45 17.18
C VAL A 3 0.62 5.35 17.48
N THR A 4 0.09 6.32 18.22
CA THR A 4 -1.35 6.41 18.50
C THR A 4 -2.10 6.70 17.21
N THR A 5 -3.08 5.84 16.88
CA THR A 5 -3.88 5.92 15.64
C THR A 5 -5.15 6.75 15.79
N ASP A 6 -5.34 7.44 16.92
CA ASP A 6 -6.58 8.21 17.22
C ASP A 6 -6.92 9.24 16.14
N HIS A 7 -5.91 9.84 15.51
CA HIS A 7 -6.07 10.80 14.41
C HIS A 7 -6.71 10.19 13.15
N LEU A 8 -6.78 8.85 13.03
CA LEU A 8 -7.41 8.16 11.91
C LEU A 8 -8.92 7.94 12.13
N LEU A 9 -9.41 8.01 13.37
CA LEU A 9 -10.82 7.74 13.68
C LEU A 9 -11.79 8.70 12.95
N PRO A 10 -11.52 10.03 12.90
CA PRO A 10 -12.38 10.94 12.14
C PRO A 10 -12.41 10.60 10.64
N LEU A 11 -11.24 10.28 10.05
CA LEU A 11 -11.13 9.92 8.63
C LEU A 11 -11.89 8.62 8.32
N LEU A 12 -11.79 7.62 9.21
CA LEU A 12 -12.51 6.35 9.06
C LEU A 12 -14.04 6.53 9.16
N ALA A 13 -14.50 7.54 9.90
CA ALA A 13 -15.93 7.86 10.05
C ALA A 13 -16.54 8.45 8.77
N GLU A 14 -15.73 9.08 7.91
CA GLU A 14 -16.17 9.64 6.63
C GLU A 14 -16.42 8.57 5.55
N LEU A 15 -15.89 7.35 5.73
CA LEU A 15 -15.93 6.29 4.73
C LEU A 15 -17.24 5.48 4.77
N THR A 16 -17.77 5.18 3.58
CA THR A 16 -18.82 4.18 3.39
C THR A 16 -18.31 2.77 3.70
N LEU A 17 -19.22 1.81 3.77
CA LEU A 17 -18.84 0.40 3.97
C LEU A 17 -18.01 -0.13 2.79
N GLU A 18 -18.36 0.26 1.56
CA GLU A 18 -17.67 -0.15 0.35
C GLU A 18 -16.24 0.40 0.31
N GLN A 19 -16.03 1.66 0.71
CA GLN A 19 -14.69 2.25 0.84
C GLN A 19 -13.87 1.53 1.91
N LYS A 20 -14.47 1.18 3.05
CA LYS A 20 -13.80 0.40 4.11
C LYS A 20 -13.42 -0.99 3.63
N ALA A 21 -14.31 -1.68 2.92
CA ALA A 21 -14.04 -2.99 2.34
C ALA A 21 -12.90 -2.92 1.30
N ALA A 22 -12.83 -1.85 0.51
CA ALA A 22 -11.78 -1.65 -0.47
C ALA A 22 -10.38 -1.46 0.16
N LEU A 23 -10.27 -1.01 1.42
CA LEU A 23 -8.99 -0.83 2.12
C LEU A 23 -8.34 -2.14 2.59
N VAL A 24 -9.09 -3.24 2.69
CA VAL A 24 -8.57 -4.55 3.11
C VAL A 24 -8.23 -5.48 1.94
N GLN A 25 -8.22 -4.94 0.74
CA GLN A 25 -7.77 -5.61 -0.48
C GLN A 25 -6.77 -4.73 -1.23
N GLY A 26 -5.96 -5.35 -2.11
CA GLY A 26 -5.17 -4.61 -3.07
C GLY A 26 -6.05 -3.96 -4.13
N ALA A 27 -5.64 -2.80 -4.63
CA ALA A 27 -6.18 -2.25 -5.88
C ALA A 27 -5.72 -3.07 -7.09
N ASP A 28 -4.50 -3.61 -7.01
CA ASP A 28 -3.95 -4.59 -7.94
C ASP A 28 -2.93 -5.50 -7.20
N PHE A 29 -2.10 -6.23 -7.95
CA PHE A 29 -1.07 -7.12 -7.40
C PHE A 29 -0.04 -6.42 -6.50
N TRP A 30 0.17 -5.11 -6.66
CA TRP A 30 1.28 -4.38 -6.04
C TRP A 30 0.86 -3.07 -5.38
N THR A 31 -0.41 -2.68 -5.40
CA THR A 31 -0.84 -1.38 -4.86
C THR A 31 -2.05 -1.48 -3.94
N THR A 32 -2.10 -0.60 -2.94
CA THR A 32 -3.29 -0.42 -2.09
C THR A 32 -4.30 0.51 -2.76
N THR A 33 -5.57 0.37 -2.39
CA THR A 33 -6.64 1.28 -2.81
C THR A 33 -6.37 2.72 -2.32
N PRO A 34 -6.35 3.73 -3.21
CA PRO A 34 -6.33 5.13 -2.81
C PRO A 34 -7.73 5.59 -2.38
N LEU A 35 -7.81 6.50 -1.41
CA LEU A 35 -9.01 7.26 -1.05
C LEU A 35 -8.64 8.75 -0.90
N PRO A 36 -8.46 9.49 -2.02
CA PRO A 36 -8.04 10.89 -2.01
C PRO A 36 -8.95 11.83 -1.21
N GLU A 37 -10.22 11.49 -1.06
CA GLU A 37 -11.23 12.20 -0.28
C GLU A 37 -10.85 12.37 1.20
N ILE A 38 -10.14 11.39 1.77
CA ILE A 38 -9.59 11.45 3.13
C ILE A 38 -8.07 11.68 3.12
N GLY A 39 -7.49 12.08 1.98
CA GLY A 39 -6.06 12.32 1.80
C GLY A 39 -5.21 11.04 1.70
N LEU A 40 -5.82 9.87 1.52
CA LEU A 40 -5.09 8.60 1.46
C LEU A 40 -4.63 8.29 0.03
N ARG A 41 -3.31 8.34 -0.19
CA ARG A 41 -2.70 7.90 -1.46
C ARG A 41 -2.56 6.38 -1.52
N ALA A 42 -2.48 5.85 -2.74
CA ALA A 42 -2.06 4.46 -2.96
C ALA A 42 -0.61 4.27 -2.49
N MET A 43 -0.34 3.09 -1.93
CA MET A 43 1.01 2.62 -1.60
C MET A 43 1.39 1.52 -2.56
N THR A 44 2.57 1.61 -3.15
CA THR A 44 3.17 0.52 -3.94
C THR A 44 3.97 -0.39 -3.03
N LEU A 45 3.72 -1.68 -3.16
CA LEU A 45 4.39 -2.78 -2.50
C LEU A 45 5.29 -3.49 -3.51
N SER A 46 6.24 -4.27 -3.00
CA SER A 46 7.16 -5.05 -3.80
C SER A 46 7.66 -6.25 -3.00
N ASP A 47 8.01 -7.31 -3.71
CA ASP A 47 8.62 -8.49 -3.10
C ASP A 47 10.04 -8.23 -2.60
N GLY A 48 10.40 -9.02 -1.58
CA GLY A 48 11.74 -9.32 -1.07
C GLY A 48 11.82 -10.82 -0.71
N PRO A 49 12.76 -11.29 0.14
CA PRO A 49 13.62 -10.55 1.06
C PRO A 49 15.01 -10.17 0.49
N ALA A 50 15.43 -10.76 -0.62
CA ALA A 50 16.76 -10.59 -1.20
C ALA A 50 16.87 -9.36 -2.13
N GLY A 51 16.38 -8.20 -1.68
CA GLY A 51 16.29 -6.97 -2.48
C GLY A 51 14.84 -6.54 -2.76
N VAL A 52 14.67 -5.39 -3.41
CA VAL A 52 13.36 -4.83 -3.76
C VAL A 52 13.07 -5.11 -5.22
N ARG A 53 12.17 -6.05 -5.53
CA ARG A 53 11.98 -6.49 -6.92
C ARG A 53 11.35 -5.43 -7.85
N GLY A 54 10.63 -4.48 -7.28
CA GLY A 54 9.69 -3.59 -8.00
C GLY A 54 8.29 -4.20 -8.18
N PRO A 55 7.31 -3.37 -8.61
CA PRO A 55 5.93 -3.77 -8.87
C PRO A 55 5.72 -4.32 -10.30
N ARG A 56 6.75 -4.31 -11.14
CA ARG A 56 6.69 -4.84 -12.51
C ARG A 56 7.72 -5.95 -12.66
N TRP A 57 7.34 -6.95 -13.44
CA TRP A 57 8.26 -7.99 -13.87
C TRP A 57 8.83 -7.59 -15.24
N ASP A 58 9.73 -6.61 -15.24
CA ASP A 58 10.30 -6.02 -16.45
C ASP A 58 11.83 -5.97 -16.35
N GLU A 59 12.53 -6.60 -17.28
CA GLU A 59 14.00 -6.67 -17.30
C GLU A 59 14.67 -5.30 -17.47
N ARG A 60 13.92 -4.29 -17.94
CA ARG A 60 14.40 -2.92 -18.14
C ARG A 60 14.38 -2.10 -16.84
N GLU A 61 13.76 -2.62 -15.78
CA GLU A 61 13.71 -2.02 -14.45
C GLU A 61 14.58 -2.85 -13.47
N PRO A 62 15.92 -2.74 -13.53
CA PRO A 62 16.81 -3.55 -12.70
C PRO A 62 16.76 -3.13 -11.23
N SER A 63 17.06 -4.09 -10.34
CA SER A 63 17.20 -3.87 -8.91
C SER A 63 18.36 -4.68 -8.33
N LEU A 64 18.78 -4.31 -7.12
CA LEU A 64 19.87 -4.96 -6.41
C LEU A 64 19.40 -6.28 -5.81
N ASN A 65 20.11 -7.37 -6.14
CA ASN A 65 19.95 -8.67 -5.51
C ASN A 65 20.93 -8.82 -4.34
N LEU A 66 20.43 -9.19 -3.17
CA LEU A 66 21.22 -9.38 -1.95
C LEU A 66 21.38 -10.88 -1.63
N PRO A 67 22.45 -11.30 -0.94
CA PRO A 67 22.57 -12.68 -0.47
C PRO A 67 21.37 -13.09 0.40
N SER A 68 20.94 -14.35 0.27
CA SER A 68 19.87 -14.96 1.07
C SER A 68 20.31 -15.33 2.47
#